data_AF-A0A949XK77-F1
#
_entry.id   AF-A0A949XK77-F1
#
_cell.length_a   1.000
_cell.length_b   1.000
_cell.length_c   1.000
_cell.angle_alpha   90.00
_cell.angle_beta   90.00
_cell.angle_gamma   90.00
#
_symmetry.space_group_name_H-M   'P 1'
#
loop_
_entity.id
_entity.type
_entity.pdbx_description
1 polymer ?
#
loop_
_entity_poly.entity_id
_entity_poly.type
_entity_poly.pdbx_seq_one_letter_code
_entity_poly.pdbx_strand_id
1 'polypeptide(L)'
;VDRTISALTRSGNKLVAVESSDTDGSGVFVSSDGGDSWRQLHNMRGVEGVHLTSIAGLVSEDRILLAASSHQMFKSIDGGTSWKVHPVRLVETSTEPVIERQTTHSRTGKTVHTTARTMKPVAKTHEASLSAINALYTVKGGTKDYIFAATDLGLLRSADSGDEWTRLDVPNAVGIETLYYSPNFDGRLIARGGSGLALSKDYGDHWEPLSFALPVSDINAIAIPSDPTAPLLVGTRLGLYASSDGGQTWSVHGKGMGASTVNAVIYAGPENVAYAVQYGQLYESRDRGNTWRALPTSIPALHIRQLWVSDNSSPRLYGITSDLGILLRD
;
A
#
# COMPACT_ATOMS: atom_id res chain seq x y z
N VAL A 1 -17.43 23.02 2.31
CA VAL A 1 -16.16 22.56 1.72
C VAL A 1 -16.04 21.13 2.15
N ASP A 2 -16.22 20.19 1.22
CA ASP A 2 -16.11 18.77 1.53
C ASP A 2 -14.62 18.47 1.71
N ARG A 3 -14.26 18.07 2.93
CA ARG A 3 -12.90 17.71 3.30
C ARG A 3 -12.90 16.23 3.64
N THR A 4 -12.01 15.50 2.99
CA THR A 4 -11.92 14.06 3.15
C THR A 4 -10.50 13.66 3.47
N ILE A 5 -10.35 12.68 4.35
CA ILE A 5 -9.06 12.07 4.60
C ILE A 5 -8.73 11.16 3.43
N SER A 6 -7.72 11.52 2.65
CA SER A 6 -7.30 10.79 1.46
C SER A 6 -6.29 9.70 1.79
N ALA A 7 -5.47 9.89 2.83
CA ALA A 7 -4.48 8.91 3.26
C ALA A 7 -4.13 9.02 4.74
N LEU A 8 -3.73 7.90 5.33
CA LEU A 8 -3.26 7.78 6.70
C LEU A 8 -2.07 6.82 6.72
N THR A 9 -1.01 7.21 7.42
CA THR A 9 0.21 6.40 7.56
C THR A 9 0.82 6.55 8.94
N ARG A 10 1.70 5.62 9.29
CA ARG A 10 2.53 5.70 10.48
C ARG A 10 3.90 6.29 10.10
N SER A 11 4.45 7.14 10.98
CA SER A 11 5.83 7.65 10.86
C SER A 11 6.50 7.59 12.23
N GLY A 12 7.40 6.63 12.45
CA GLY A 12 7.95 6.32 13.76
C GLY A 12 6.86 5.94 14.76
N ASN A 13 6.65 6.77 15.80
CA ASN A 13 5.58 6.60 16.79
C ASN A 13 4.38 7.54 16.55
N LYS A 14 4.38 8.28 15.44
CA LYS A 14 3.34 9.23 15.08
C LYS A 14 2.41 8.64 14.04
N LEU A 15 1.21 9.20 13.96
CA LEU A 15 0.31 9.03 12.83
C LEU A 15 0.32 10.30 12.00
N VAL A 16 0.27 10.15 10.68
CA VAL A 16 0.22 11.26 9.74
C VAL A 16 -0.95 11.02 8.78
N ALA A 17 -1.85 11.99 8.71
CA ALA A 17 -3.01 11.96 7.82
C ALA A 17 -2.92 13.08 6.80
N VAL A 18 -3.40 12.81 5.59
CA VAL A 18 -3.60 13.81 4.54
C VAL A 18 -5.11 14.02 4.40
N GLU A 19 -5.52 15.28 4.49
CA GLU A 19 -6.85 15.76 4.15
C GLU A 19 -6.77 16.41 2.77
N SER A 20 -7.65 16.02 1.85
CA SER A 20 -7.83 16.70 0.57
C SER A 20 -9.08 17.57 0.59
N SER A 21 -8.97 18.77 0.03
CA SER A 21 -10.07 19.70 -0.24
C SER A 21 -10.13 19.99 -1.74
N ASP A 22 -11.33 20.21 -2.26
CA ASP A 22 -11.56 20.59 -3.66
C ASP A 22 -11.10 22.03 -3.98
N THR A 23 -10.85 22.87 -2.97
CA THR A 23 -10.61 24.32 -3.18
C THR A 23 -9.24 24.83 -2.75
N ASP A 24 -8.64 24.27 -1.70
CA ASP A 24 -7.54 24.93 -0.95
C ASP A 24 -6.22 24.11 -0.89
N GLY A 25 -6.13 23.03 -1.68
CA GLY A 25 -5.03 22.06 -1.60
C GLY A 25 -5.18 21.08 -0.42
N SER A 26 -4.14 20.28 -0.15
CA SER A 26 -4.17 19.29 0.93
C SER A 26 -3.66 19.82 2.27
N GLY A 27 -4.27 19.39 3.37
CA GLY A 27 -3.79 19.55 4.73
C GLY A 27 -3.07 18.30 5.22
N VAL A 28 -1.95 18.44 5.94
CA VAL A 28 -1.28 17.31 6.62
C VAL A 28 -1.48 17.45 8.12
N PHE A 29 -1.94 16.41 8.78
CA PHE A 29 -2.20 16.35 10.22
C PHE A 29 -1.33 15.30 10.87
N VAL A 30 -0.83 15.58 12.07
CA VAL A 30 0.02 14.67 12.83
C VAL A 30 -0.58 14.44 14.21
N SER A 31 -0.62 13.19 14.63
CA SER A 31 -0.88 12.78 16.00
C SER A 31 0.36 12.13 16.60
N SER A 32 0.67 12.47 17.85
CA SER A 32 1.77 11.88 18.63
C SER A 32 1.30 11.00 19.79
N ASP A 33 -0.02 10.83 19.92
CA ASP A 33 -0.70 10.13 21.02
C ASP A 33 -1.59 8.99 20.49
N GLY A 34 -1.22 8.39 19.35
CA GLY A 34 -1.98 7.27 18.79
C GLY A 34 -3.36 7.67 18.30
N GLY A 35 -3.54 8.91 17.85
CA GLY A 35 -4.76 9.42 17.23
C GLY A 35 -5.79 10.02 18.19
N ASP A 36 -5.46 10.18 19.48
CA ASP A 36 -6.33 10.82 20.47
C ASP A 36 -6.46 12.32 20.19
N SER A 37 -5.38 12.97 19.75
CA SER A 37 -5.38 14.34 19.29
C SER A 37 -4.56 14.53 18.01
N TRP A 38 -5.00 15.49 17.19
CA TRP A 38 -4.40 15.79 15.90
C TRP A 38 -4.05 17.27 15.79
N ARG A 39 -2.88 17.56 15.21
CA ARG A 39 -2.45 18.92 14.91
C ARG A 39 -2.13 19.04 13.44
N GLN A 40 -2.71 20.03 12.77
CA GLN A 40 -2.34 20.38 11.40
C GLN A 40 -0.91 20.92 11.34
N LEU A 41 -0.11 20.42 10.40
CA LEU A 41 1.17 21.01 10.05
C LEU A 41 0.94 22.31 9.28
N HIS A 42 1.63 23.35 9.70
CA HIS A 42 1.58 24.65 9.07
C HIS A 42 2.86 24.87 8.24
N ASN A 43 2.79 25.75 7.24
CA ASN A 43 3.93 26.12 6.40
C ASN A 43 4.54 24.94 5.62
N MET A 44 3.71 24.12 4.96
CA MET A 44 4.12 22.98 4.12
C MET A 44 4.84 23.45 2.84
N ARG A 45 6.07 23.95 3.00
CA ARG A 45 6.84 24.57 1.93
C ARG A 45 7.14 23.58 0.82
N GLY A 46 6.92 23.98 -0.43
CA GLY A 46 7.19 23.17 -1.63
C GLY A 46 6.01 22.33 -2.11
N VAL A 47 4.88 22.32 -1.38
CA VAL A 47 3.62 21.67 -1.78
C VAL A 47 2.41 22.61 -1.59
N GLU A 48 2.65 23.93 -1.58
CA GLU A 48 1.56 24.91 -1.51
C GLU A 48 0.62 24.77 -2.71
N GLY A 49 -0.68 24.61 -2.43
CA GLY A 49 -1.70 24.41 -3.48
C GLY A 49 -1.65 23.06 -4.19
N VAL A 50 -0.83 22.11 -3.71
CA VAL A 50 -0.78 20.75 -4.26
C VAL A 50 -1.84 19.88 -3.59
N HIS A 51 -2.60 19.14 -4.40
CA HIS A 51 -3.50 18.10 -3.92
C HIS A 51 -2.71 16.80 -3.71
N LEU A 52 -2.25 16.58 -2.49
CA LEU A 52 -1.69 15.31 -2.05
C LEU A 52 -2.83 14.29 -1.87
N THR A 53 -2.71 13.15 -2.54
CA THR A 53 -3.67 12.06 -2.53
C THR A 53 -3.16 10.86 -1.72
N SER A 54 -1.85 10.74 -1.51
CA SER A 54 -1.26 9.64 -0.77
C SER A 54 -0.04 10.06 0.04
N ILE A 55 0.21 9.35 1.15
CA ILE A 55 1.38 9.54 2.00
C ILE A 55 1.89 8.21 2.56
N ALA A 56 3.21 8.10 2.70
CA ALA A 56 3.93 6.98 3.29
C ALA A 56 4.99 7.53 4.26
N GLY A 57 4.88 7.17 5.54
CA GLY A 57 5.88 7.53 6.55
C GLY A 57 6.74 6.34 6.91
N LEU A 58 8.01 6.57 7.24
CA LEU A 58 8.90 5.48 7.65
C LEU A 58 8.69 5.14 9.12
N VAL A 59 8.65 3.85 9.44
CA VAL A 59 8.48 3.35 10.81
C VAL A 59 9.81 3.39 11.57
N SER A 60 10.95 3.26 10.89
CA SER A 60 12.28 3.42 11.49
C SER A 60 12.72 4.88 11.62
N GLU A 61 12.17 5.79 10.80
CA GLU A 61 12.59 7.20 10.75
C GLU A 61 11.39 8.16 10.75
N ASP A 62 11.06 8.71 11.91
CA ASP A 62 9.82 9.47 12.13
C ASP A 62 9.73 10.83 11.40
N ARG A 63 10.82 11.24 10.74
CA ARG A 63 10.92 12.49 9.97
C ARG A 63 10.83 12.30 8.46
N ILE A 64 11.03 11.09 7.95
CA ILE A 64 10.99 10.85 6.52
C ILE A 64 9.56 10.51 6.11
N LEU A 65 9.00 11.36 5.24
CA LEU A 65 7.71 11.15 4.63
C LEU A 65 7.86 11.23 3.11
N LEU A 66 7.17 10.34 2.42
CA LEU A 66 6.95 10.41 0.99
C LEU A 66 5.47 10.68 0.74
N ALA A 67 5.16 11.72 -0.02
CA ALA A 67 3.79 12.05 -0.40
C ALA A 67 3.68 12.10 -1.92
N ALA A 68 2.47 11.91 -2.44
CA ALA A 68 2.21 11.98 -3.86
C ALA A 68 0.94 12.80 -4.14
N SER A 69 0.99 13.57 -5.22
CA SER A 69 -0.20 13.92 -6.00
C SER A 69 -0.46 12.81 -7.03
N SER A 70 -1.43 13.00 -7.92
CA SER A 70 -1.70 12.04 -8.99
C SER A 70 -0.52 11.80 -9.93
N HIS A 71 0.45 12.72 -10.07
CA HIS A 71 1.54 12.60 -11.06
C HIS A 71 2.93 12.92 -10.51
N GLN A 72 3.05 13.37 -9.26
CA GLN A 72 4.31 13.86 -8.71
C GLN A 72 4.52 13.35 -7.29
N MET A 73 5.74 12.85 -7.02
CA MET A 73 6.17 12.52 -5.67
C MET A 73 6.91 13.69 -5.02
N PHE A 74 6.77 13.76 -3.71
CA PHE A 74 7.43 14.72 -2.83
C PHE A 74 8.04 13.99 -1.65
N LYS A 75 9.24 14.40 -1.24
CA LYS A 75 9.93 13.87 -0.07
C LYS A 75 10.10 14.98 0.97
N SER A 76 9.77 14.66 2.20
CA SER A 76 10.10 15.45 3.38
C SER A 76 11.10 14.67 4.24
N ILE A 77 12.06 15.39 4.82
CA ILE A 77 13.07 14.86 5.77
C ILE A 77 12.95 15.51 7.15
N ASP A 78 11.90 16.32 7.36
CA ASP A 78 11.67 17.11 8.57
C ASP A 78 10.28 16.91 9.17
N GLY A 79 9.68 15.74 8.89
CA GLY A 79 8.38 15.36 9.44
C GLY A 79 7.20 16.08 8.78
N GLY A 80 7.36 16.51 7.52
CA GLY A 80 6.30 17.11 6.71
C GLY A 80 6.23 18.64 6.78
N THR A 81 7.25 19.30 7.35
CA THR A 81 7.31 20.78 7.42
C THR A 81 7.75 21.37 6.09
N SER A 82 8.70 20.73 5.40
CA SER A 82 9.10 21.09 4.05
C SER A 82 9.19 19.87 3.14
N TRP A 83 8.93 20.10 1.86
CA TRP A 83 8.79 19.09 0.84
C TRP A 83 9.58 19.50 -0.40
N LYS A 84 10.20 18.52 -1.04
CA LYS A 84 10.86 18.68 -2.33
C LYS A 84 10.26 17.70 -3.32
N VAL A 85 10.09 18.14 -4.56
CA VAL A 85 9.82 17.23 -5.67
C VAL A 85 10.89 16.15 -5.67
N HIS A 86 10.45 14.90 -5.67
CA HIS A 86 11.32 13.73 -5.58
C HIS A 86 11.12 12.87 -6.83
N PRO A 87 12.09 12.79 -7.74
CA PRO A 87 11.94 12.02 -8.98
C PRO A 87 11.92 10.52 -8.69
N VAL A 88 11.14 9.79 -9.49
CA VAL A 88 11.10 8.32 -9.41
C VAL A 88 12.28 7.75 -10.18
N ARG A 89 13.30 7.29 -9.46
CA ARG A 89 14.50 6.69 -10.06
C ARG A 89 14.33 5.18 -10.15
N LEU A 90 14.00 4.68 -11.33
CA LEU A 90 13.84 3.26 -11.60
C LEU A 90 15.20 2.60 -11.86
N VAL A 91 15.48 1.54 -11.11
CA VAL A 91 16.63 0.66 -11.29
C VAL A 91 16.21 -0.52 -12.14
N GLU A 92 16.77 -0.61 -13.34
CA GLU A 92 16.58 -1.74 -14.23
C GLU A 92 17.85 -2.62 -14.23
N THR A 93 17.67 -3.88 -13.89
CA THR A 93 18.74 -4.87 -13.99
C THR A 93 18.54 -5.63 -15.29
N SER A 94 19.45 -5.47 -16.24
CA SER A 94 19.44 -6.29 -17.46
C SER A 94 19.50 -7.77 -17.09
N THR A 95 18.59 -8.59 -17.60
CA THR A 95 18.68 -10.05 -17.44
C THR A 95 19.61 -10.67 -18.47
N GLU A 96 19.93 -9.97 -19.56
CA GLU A 96 20.85 -10.46 -20.58
C GLU A 96 22.33 -10.37 -20.13
N PRO A 97 23.12 -11.43 -20.34
CA PRO A 97 24.56 -11.37 -20.14
C PRO A 97 25.18 -10.39 -21.13
N VAL A 98 25.84 -9.35 -20.62
CA VAL A 98 26.55 -8.39 -21.46
C VAL A 98 27.82 -9.07 -22.00
N ILE A 99 27.84 -9.35 -23.30
CA ILE A 99 29.03 -9.91 -23.96
C ILE A 99 29.86 -8.75 -24.52
N GLU A 100 30.95 -8.42 -23.84
CA GLU A 100 31.92 -7.48 -24.36
C GLU A 100 32.87 -8.21 -25.32
N ARG A 101 32.97 -7.73 -26.57
CA ARG A 101 33.90 -8.27 -27.56
C ARG A 101 35.06 -7.30 -27.73
N GLN A 102 36.26 -7.73 -27.36
CA GLN A 102 37.49 -7.01 -27.68
C GLN A 102 38.13 -7.59 -28.95
N THR A 103 38.27 -6.74 -29.96
CA THR A 103 39.05 -7.04 -31.17
C THR A 103 40.44 -6.42 -31.08
N THR A 104 41.46 -7.26 -30.95
CA THR A 104 42.86 -6.84 -31.05
C THR A 104 43.39 -7.12 -32.44
N HIS A 105 44.03 -6.12 -33.04
CA HIS A 105 44.65 -6.23 -34.36
C HIS A 105 46.14 -6.53 -34.19
N SER A 106 46.63 -7.53 -34.92
CA SER A 106 48.07 -7.80 -35.03
C SER A 106 48.80 -6.61 -35.65
N ARG A 107 50.03 -6.33 -35.19
CA ARG A 107 50.92 -5.26 -35.70
C ARG A 107 51.27 -5.42 -37.18
N THR A 108 51.01 -6.58 -37.79
CA THR A 108 51.22 -6.88 -39.22
C THR A 108 49.93 -6.86 -40.05
N GLY A 109 48.77 -6.52 -39.46
CA GLY A 109 47.49 -6.36 -40.15
C GLY A 109 46.83 -7.65 -40.66
N LYS A 110 47.48 -8.83 -40.55
CA LYS A 110 47.00 -10.10 -41.13
C LYS A 110 46.15 -10.96 -40.19
N THR A 111 46.08 -10.65 -38.90
CA THR A 111 45.33 -11.45 -37.93
C THR A 111 44.53 -10.57 -36.98
N VAL A 112 43.22 -10.85 -36.90
CA VAL A 112 42.28 -10.24 -35.96
C VAL A 112 41.95 -11.31 -34.93
N HIS A 113 42.25 -11.05 -33.66
CA HIS A 113 41.78 -11.89 -32.55
C HIS A 113 40.60 -11.19 -31.89
N THR A 114 39.45 -11.87 -31.88
CA THR A 114 38.28 -11.44 -31.13
C THR A 114 38.17 -12.31 -29.88
N THR A 115 38.25 -11.68 -28.70
CA THR A 115 37.93 -12.34 -27.43
C THR A 115 36.61 -11.79 -26.91
N ALA A 116 35.74 -12.67 -26.44
CA ALA A 116 34.46 -12.32 -25.86
C ALA A 116 34.49 -12.60 -24.36
N ARG A 117 34.12 -11.63 -23.54
CA ARG A 117 34.00 -11.76 -22.09
C ARG A 117 32.56 -11.51 -21.68
N THR A 118 31.98 -12.48 -20.96
CA THR A 118 30.69 -12.30 -20.31
C THR A 118 30.88 -11.41 -19.07
N MET A 119 30.24 -10.26 -19.05
CA MET A 119 30.19 -9.37 -17.90
C MET A 119 28.97 -9.66 -17.04
N LYS A 120 29.08 -9.36 -15.75
CA LYS A 120 27.92 -9.33 -14.86
C LYS A 120 26.95 -8.26 -15.37
N PRO A 121 25.63 -8.50 -15.31
CA PRO A 121 24.67 -7.47 -15.64
C PRO A 121 24.87 -6.24 -14.78
N VAL A 122 24.80 -5.07 -15.40
CA VAL A 122 24.94 -3.78 -14.73
C VAL A 122 23.54 -3.20 -14.57
N ALA A 123 23.19 -2.85 -13.33
CA ALA A 123 21.96 -2.10 -13.06
C ALA A 123 22.10 -0.68 -13.59
N LYS A 124 21.09 -0.19 -14.31
CA LYS A 124 21.01 1.20 -14.77
C LYS A 124 19.85 1.90 -14.10
N THR A 125 20.12 3.09 -13.59
CA THR A 125 19.10 3.95 -13.00
C THR A 125 18.67 5.01 -14.00
N HIS A 126 17.37 5.18 -14.18
CA HIS A 126 16.80 6.25 -15.01
C HIS A 126 15.61 6.89 -14.29
N GLU A 127 15.32 8.15 -14.60
CA GLU A 127 14.13 8.82 -14.07
C GLU A 127 12.91 8.41 -14.88
N ALA A 128 11.88 7.94 -14.18
CA ALA A 128 10.61 7.54 -14.76
C ALA A 128 9.58 8.66 -14.61
N SER A 129 8.84 8.92 -15.68
CA SER A 129 7.66 9.78 -15.64
C SER A 129 6.43 8.91 -15.44
N LEU A 130 5.78 9.05 -14.29
CA LEU A 130 4.52 8.36 -13.97
C LEU A 130 3.34 9.19 -14.45
N SER A 131 2.35 8.58 -15.09
CA SER A 131 1.10 9.27 -15.41
C SER A 131 0.03 9.10 -14.32
N ALA A 132 0.18 8.12 -13.42
CA ALA A 132 -0.66 8.02 -12.23
C ALA A 132 0.08 7.38 -11.05
N ILE A 133 0.01 8.02 -9.88
CA ILE A 133 0.34 7.44 -8.58
C ILE A 133 -0.96 7.25 -7.82
N ASN A 134 -1.39 6.00 -7.69
CA ASN A 134 -2.67 5.64 -7.08
C ASN A 134 -2.56 5.60 -5.55
N ALA A 135 -1.48 5.03 -5.02
CA ALA A 135 -1.25 4.93 -3.59
C ALA A 135 0.22 4.68 -3.25
N LEU A 136 0.61 5.12 -2.06
CA LEU A 136 1.87 4.85 -1.39
C LEU A 136 1.60 4.06 -0.11
N TYR A 137 2.45 3.07 0.16
CA TYR A 137 2.35 2.22 1.35
C TYR A 137 3.72 2.11 1.99
N THR A 138 3.79 2.18 3.32
CA THR A 138 4.98 1.75 4.05
C THR A 138 4.65 0.49 4.83
N VAL A 139 5.55 -0.47 4.79
CA VAL A 139 5.50 -1.68 5.62
C VAL A 139 6.86 -1.95 6.23
N LYS A 140 6.89 -2.46 7.46
CA LYS A 140 8.12 -2.81 8.16
C LYS A 140 8.36 -4.31 8.13
N GLY A 141 9.32 -4.75 7.31
CA GLY A 141 9.74 -6.14 7.21
C GLY A 141 10.99 -6.39 8.04
N GLY A 142 10.83 -6.92 9.25
CA GLY A 142 11.94 -7.14 10.18
C GLY A 142 12.64 -5.83 10.56
N THR A 143 13.89 -5.65 10.14
CA THR A 143 14.68 -4.43 10.42
C THR A 143 14.60 -3.37 9.32
N LYS A 144 13.94 -3.66 8.20
CA LYS A 144 13.87 -2.76 7.05
C LYS A 144 12.46 -2.22 6.87
N ASP A 145 12.39 -0.96 6.48
CA ASP A 145 11.15 -0.39 5.94
C ASP A 145 11.16 -0.55 4.42
N TYR A 146 10.01 -0.89 3.87
CA TYR A 146 9.75 -0.90 2.43
C TYR A 146 8.68 0.13 2.12
N ILE A 147 8.91 0.93 1.07
CA ILE A 147 7.88 1.77 0.49
C ILE A 147 7.42 1.12 -0.81
N PHE A 148 6.11 0.96 -0.97
CA PHE A 148 5.50 0.54 -2.22
C PHE A 148 4.73 1.69 -2.85
N ALA A 149 4.82 1.82 -4.16
CA ALA A 149 4.00 2.74 -4.94
C ALA A 149 3.17 1.95 -5.96
N ALA A 150 1.85 2.03 -5.82
CA ALA A 150 0.89 1.55 -6.80
C ALA A 150 0.75 2.62 -7.88
N THR A 151 1.15 2.32 -9.11
CA THR A 151 1.22 3.28 -10.22
C THR A 151 0.58 2.71 -11.48
N ASP A 152 0.43 3.54 -12.51
CA ASP A 152 0.09 3.13 -13.88
C ASP A 152 1.13 2.20 -14.53
N LEU A 153 2.41 2.32 -14.15
CA LEU A 153 3.48 1.42 -14.58
C LEU A 153 3.49 0.09 -13.81
N GLY A 154 2.63 -0.09 -12.82
CA GLY A 154 2.57 -1.31 -11.99
C GLY A 154 2.98 -1.03 -10.55
N LEU A 155 3.50 -2.05 -9.85
CA LEU A 155 3.94 -1.91 -8.47
C LEU A 155 5.44 -1.59 -8.43
N LEU A 156 5.79 -0.47 -7.79
CA LEU A 156 7.17 -0.12 -7.50
C LEU A 156 7.48 -0.39 -6.03
N ARG A 157 8.70 -0.80 -5.72
CA ARG A 157 9.20 -0.99 -4.37
C ARG A 157 10.53 -0.27 -4.17
N SER A 158 10.66 0.44 -3.06
CA SER A 158 11.90 1.01 -2.56
C SER A 158 12.22 0.42 -1.18
N ALA A 159 13.51 0.18 -0.93
CA ALA A 159 14.05 -0.28 0.35
C ALA A 159 15.04 0.73 0.97
N ASP A 160 15.11 1.93 0.40
CA ASP A 160 16.06 3.00 0.72
C ASP A 160 15.35 4.35 0.85
N SER A 161 14.19 4.33 1.52
CA SER A 161 13.44 5.56 1.83
C SER A 161 12.95 6.33 0.59
N GLY A 162 12.68 5.62 -0.50
CA GLY A 162 12.16 6.16 -1.76
C GLY A 162 13.24 6.73 -2.68
N ASP A 163 14.53 6.56 -2.40
CA ASP A 163 15.62 7.11 -3.23
C ASP A 163 15.78 6.36 -4.55
N GLU A 164 15.68 5.02 -4.53
CA GLU A 164 15.64 4.17 -5.71
C GLU A 164 14.45 3.21 -5.67
N TRP A 165 13.94 2.89 -6.86
CA TRP A 165 12.74 2.07 -7.04
C TRP A 165 13.02 0.90 -7.97
N THR A 166 12.51 -0.27 -7.61
CA THR A 166 12.46 -1.43 -8.49
C THR A 166 11.02 -1.70 -8.87
N ARG A 167 10.75 -1.88 -10.17
CA ARG A 167 9.44 -2.36 -10.64
C ARG A 167 9.33 -3.85 -10.36
N LEU A 168 8.23 -4.25 -9.71
CA LEU A 168 7.95 -5.65 -9.40
C LEU A 168 7.21 -6.33 -10.56
N ASP A 169 7.54 -7.59 -10.80
CA ASP A 169 6.96 -8.39 -11.89
C ASP A 169 5.63 -9.01 -11.45
N VAL A 170 4.60 -8.17 -11.33
CA VAL A 170 3.25 -8.60 -10.96
C VAL A 170 2.52 -9.10 -12.21
N PRO A 171 2.04 -10.35 -12.25
CA PRO A 171 1.46 -10.94 -13.45
C PRO A 171 0.18 -10.19 -13.88
N ASN A 172 0.06 -9.92 -15.18
CA ASN A 172 -1.07 -9.24 -15.82
C ASN A 172 -1.36 -7.82 -15.30
N ALA A 173 -0.46 -7.22 -14.50
CA ALA A 173 -0.66 -5.90 -13.94
C ALA A 173 -0.28 -4.79 -14.95
N VAL A 174 -1.27 -4.28 -15.69
CA VAL A 174 -1.18 -2.95 -16.30
C VAL A 174 -1.84 -1.99 -15.31
N GLY A 175 -0.99 -1.27 -14.57
CA GLY A 175 -1.41 -0.44 -13.45
C GLY A 175 -1.81 -1.25 -12.21
N ILE A 176 -1.36 -0.80 -11.05
CA ILE A 176 -1.84 -1.29 -9.75
C ILE A 176 -2.67 -0.20 -9.11
N GLU A 177 -3.89 -0.56 -8.71
CA GLU A 177 -4.82 0.36 -8.06
C GLU A 177 -4.63 0.38 -6.56
N THR A 178 -4.39 -0.80 -5.95
CA THR A 178 -4.24 -0.92 -4.51
C THR A 178 -3.41 -2.14 -4.11
N LEU A 179 -2.76 -2.03 -2.95
CA LEU A 179 -1.97 -3.06 -2.31
C LEU A 179 -2.56 -3.37 -0.92
N TYR A 180 -2.70 -4.65 -0.60
CA TYR A 180 -3.10 -5.16 0.71
C TYR A 180 -1.93 -5.94 1.33
N TYR A 181 -1.73 -5.81 2.64
CA TYR A 181 -0.65 -6.46 3.37
C TYR A 181 -1.13 -6.98 4.74
N SER A 182 -0.41 -7.94 5.32
CA SER A 182 -0.70 -8.45 6.67
C SER A 182 -0.29 -7.42 7.75
N PRO A 183 -1.04 -7.26 8.86
CA PRO A 183 -0.76 -6.24 9.89
C PRO A 183 0.64 -6.29 10.52
N ASN A 184 1.24 -7.48 10.63
CA ASN A 184 2.61 -7.66 11.13
C ASN A 184 3.64 -7.85 10.00
N PHE A 185 3.25 -7.51 8.78
CA PHE A 185 3.96 -7.68 7.52
C PHE A 185 5.02 -8.78 7.50
N ASP A 186 4.57 -10.01 7.24
CA ASP A 186 5.38 -11.21 7.09
C ASP A 186 5.83 -11.47 5.64
N GLY A 187 5.77 -10.43 4.79
CA GLY A 187 6.04 -10.54 3.36
C GLY A 187 4.83 -10.89 2.50
N ARG A 188 3.67 -11.21 3.10
CA ARG A 188 2.44 -11.45 2.32
C ARG A 188 1.82 -10.15 1.83
N LEU A 189 1.55 -10.11 0.52
CA LEU A 189 0.97 -8.98 -0.19
C LEU A 189 -0.08 -9.48 -1.18
N ILE A 190 -1.17 -8.74 -1.34
CA ILE A 190 -2.09 -8.91 -2.48
C ILE A 190 -2.13 -7.60 -3.24
N ALA A 191 -1.79 -7.65 -4.52
CA ALA A 191 -1.90 -6.53 -5.43
C ALA A 191 -3.20 -6.67 -6.25
N ARG A 192 -3.97 -5.58 -6.34
CA ARG A 192 -5.13 -5.49 -7.25
C ARG A 192 -4.79 -4.53 -8.38
N GLY A 193 -4.79 -5.06 -9.60
CA GLY A 193 -4.78 -4.27 -10.83
C GLY A 193 -6.16 -4.26 -11.50
N GLY A 194 -6.28 -3.55 -12.61
CA GLY A 194 -7.56 -3.47 -13.35
C GLY A 194 -8.01 -4.79 -13.99
N SER A 195 -7.10 -5.76 -14.13
CA SER A 195 -7.31 -7.04 -14.82
C SER A 195 -7.33 -8.26 -13.89
N GLY A 196 -6.95 -8.12 -12.62
CA GLY A 196 -6.79 -9.28 -11.74
C GLY A 196 -6.17 -8.98 -10.39
N LEU A 197 -6.06 -10.05 -9.60
CA LEU A 197 -5.34 -10.07 -8.32
C LEU A 197 -4.06 -10.89 -8.46
N ALA A 198 -3.05 -10.53 -7.71
CA ALA A 198 -1.84 -11.32 -7.54
C ALA A 198 -1.46 -11.40 -6.06
N LEU A 199 -0.95 -12.55 -5.63
CA LEU A 199 -0.49 -12.82 -4.28
C LEU A 199 1.03 -12.98 -4.29
N SER A 200 1.71 -12.31 -3.37
CA SER A 200 3.09 -12.57 -3.01
C SER A 200 3.15 -13.07 -1.57
N LYS A 201 4.13 -13.93 -1.28
CA LYS A 201 4.43 -14.47 0.05
C LYS A 201 5.83 -14.10 0.53
N ASP A 202 6.52 -13.22 -0.20
CA ASP A 202 7.95 -12.96 -0.05
C ASP A 202 8.30 -11.50 -0.40
N TYR A 203 7.60 -10.56 0.22
CA TYR A 203 7.90 -9.13 0.14
C TYR A 203 7.75 -8.54 -1.28
N GLY A 204 7.02 -9.22 -2.15
CA GLY A 204 6.81 -8.84 -3.54
C GLY A 204 7.92 -9.28 -4.50
N ASP A 205 8.81 -10.19 -4.09
CA ASP A 205 9.85 -10.74 -4.96
C ASP A 205 9.26 -11.70 -6.00
N HIS A 206 8.29 -12.53 -5.61
CA HIS A 206 7.55 -13.41 -6.52
C HIS A 206 6.03 -13.22 -6.35
N TRP A 207 5.32 -13.36 -7.47
CA TRP A 207 3.87 -13.17 -7.54
C TRP A 207 3.19 -14.32 -8.27
N GLU A 208 2.08 -14.80 -7.72
CA GLU A 208 1.21 -15.80 -8.31
C GLU A 208 -0.15 -15.16 -8.61
N PRO A 209 -0.79 -15.43 -9.76
CA PRO A 209 -2.16 -14.99 -10.00
C PRO A 209 -3.11 -15.53 -8.94
N LEU A 210 -3.95 -14.67 -8.38
CA LEU A 210 -4.95 -15.01 -7.38
C LEU A 210 -6.34 -14.99 -8.03
N SER A 211 -6.91 -16.17 -8.26
CA SER A 211 -8.25 -16.26 -8.84
C SER A 211 -9.32 -15.95 -7.80
N PHE A 212 -10.29 -15.11 -8.16
CA PHE A 212 -11.45 -14.80 -7.35
C PHE A 212 -12.72 -15.03 -8.16
N ALA A 213 -13.81 -15.45 -7.50
CA ALA A 213 -15.04 -15.87 -8.17
C ALA A 213 -15.82 -14.71 -8.82
N LEU A 214 -15.53 -13.46 -8.46
CA LEU A 214 -16.18 -12.26 -8.99
C LEU A 214 -15.17 -11.37 -9.74
N PRO A 215 -15.64 -10.50 -10.65
CA PRO A 215 -14.81 -9.47 -11.26
C PRO A 215 -14.12 -8.59 -10.20
N VAL A 216 -12.88 -8.16 -10.48
CA VAL A 216 -12.12 -7.27 -9.57
C VAL A 216 -12.85 -5.96 -9.26
N SER A 217 -13.73 -5.50 -10.15
CA SER A 217 -14.57 -4.31 -9.96
C SER A 217 -15.61 -4.44 -8.86
N ASP A 218 -15.91 -5.66 -8.41
CA ASP A 218 -16.84 -5.93 -7.31
C ASP A 218 -16.14 -6.08 -5.96
N ILE A 219 -14.80 -6.07 -5.94
CA ILE A 219 -13.99 -6.14 -4.73
C ILE A 219 -13.83 -4.72 -4.17
N ASN A 220 -14.24 -4.52 -2.92
CA ASN A 220 -14.04 -3.26 -2.21
C ASN A 220 -12.78 -3.30 -1.34
N ALA A 221 -12.53 -4.41 -0.65
CA ALA A 221 -11.40 -4.57 0.26
C ALA A 221 -10.98 -6.04 0.40
N ILE A 222 -9.70 -6.26 0.70
CA ILE A 222 -9.13 -7.57 1.00
C ILE A 222 -8.37 -7.47 2.33
N ALA A 223 -8.61 -8.41 3.25
CA ALA A 223 -7.87 -8.53 4.49
C ALA A 223 -6.98 -9.78 4.45
N ILE A 224 -5.68 -9.56 4.70
CA ILE A 224 -4.70 -10.63 4.90
C ILE A 224 -4.48 -10.78 6.40
N PRO A 225 -4.72 -11.97 6.98
CA PRO A 225 -4.51 -12.17 8.41
C PRO A 225 -3.03 -12.20 8.75
N SER A 226 -2.66 -11.79 9.97
CA SER A 226 -1.32 -11.98 10.54
C SER A 226 -0.96 -13.47 10.69
N ASP A 227 -1.92 -14.31 11.10
CA ASP A 227 -1.75 -15.78 11.14
C ASP A 227 -2.19 -16.38 9.79
N PRO A 228 -1.32 -17.02 9.01
CA PRO A 228 -1.69 -17.60 7.71
C PRO A 228 -2.66 -18.78 7.81
N THR A 229 -2.95 -19.29 9.01
CA THR A 229 -4.01 -20.31 9.23
C THR A 229 -5.41 -19.71 9.32
N ALA A 230 -5.53 -18.40 9.52
CA ALA A 230 -6.80 -17.68 9.42
C ALA A 230 -7.17 -17.44 7.94
N PRO A 231 -8.46 -17.30 7.61
CA PRO A 231 -8.87 -17.11 6.23
C PRO A 231 -8.53 -15.72 5.70
N LEU A 232 -8.20 -15.63 4.41
CA LEU A 232 -8.29 -14.37 3.67
C LEU A 232 -9.76 -13.93 3.65
N LEU A 233 -10.01 -12.64 3.82
CA LEU A 233 -11.36 -12.07 3.74
C LEU A 233 -11.46 -11.08 2.59
N VAL A 234 -12.55 -11.12 1.85
CA VAL A 234 -12.81 -10.21 0.72
C VAL A 234 -14.17 -9.57 0.90
N GLY A 235 -14.19 -8.26 1.13
CA GLY A 235 -15.39 -7.46 1.14
C GLY A 235 -15.79 -7.10 -0.30
N THR A 236 -17.00 -7.47 -0.69
CA THR A 236 -17.51 -7.25 -2.06
C THR A 236 -18.83 -6.50 -2.05
N ARG A 237 -19.30 -6.10 -3.23
CA ARG A 237 -20.66 -5.57 -3.43
C ARG A 237 -21.78 -6.58 -3.12
N LEU A 238 -21.47 -7.87 -3.10
CA LEU A 238 -22.45 -8.94 -2.87
C LEU A 238 -22.41 -9.51 -1.44
N GLY A 239 -21.40 -9.15 -0.65
CA GLY A 239 -21.20 -9.69 0.70
C GLY A 239 -19.73 -9.95 1.02
N LEU A 240 -19.52 -10.65 2.14
CA LEU A 240 -18.20 -11.10 2.56
C LEU A 240 -17.89 -12.47 1.94
N TYR A 241 -16.70 -12.63 1.39
CA TYR A 241 -16.15 -13.92 0.97
C TYR A 241 -14.93 -14.26 1.81
N ALA A 242 -14.66 -15.54 1.98
CA ALA A 242 -13.48 -16.03 2.68
C ALA A 242 -12.80 -17.17 1.92
N SER A 243 -11.50 -17.30 2.13
CA SER A 243 -10.69 -18.42 1.67
C SER A 243 -9.79 -18.92 2.78
N SER A 244 -9.87 -20.23 3.10
CA SER A 244 -9.06 -20.89 4.12
C SER A 244 -7.83 -21.62 3.55
N ASP A 245 -7.64 -21.61 2.24
CA ASP A 245 -6.57 -22.34 1.52
C ASP A 245 -5.61 -21.39 0.77
N GLY A 246 -5.51 -20.15 1.25
CA GLY A 246 -4.62 -19.14 0.67
C GLY A 246 -5.11 -18.55 -0.64
N GLY A 247 -6.43 -18.62 -0.89
CA GLY A 247 -7.09 -18.01 -2.04
C GLY A 247 -7.30 -18.94 -3.23
N GLN A 248 -7.18 -20.25 -3.04
CA GLN A 248 -7.45 -21.24 -4.10
C GLN A 248 -8.96 -21.45 -4.27
N THR A 249 -9.69 -21.51 -3.16
CA THR A 249 -11.15 -21.59 -3.15
C THR A 249 -11.77 -20.50 -2.29
N TRP A 250 -12.95 -20.03 -2.70
CA TRP A 250 -13.68 -18.94 -2.04
C TRP A 250 -15.11 -19.36 -1.78
N SER A 251 -15.63 -18.99 -0.60
CA SER A 251 -17.03 -19.21 -0.23
C SER A 251 -17.63 -17.94 0.35
N VAL A 252 -18.94 -17.76 0.16
CA VAL A 252 -19.69 -16.73 0.89
C VAL A 252 -19.52 -16.95 2.38
N HIS A 253 -19.26 -15.86 3.10
CA HIS A 253 -18.94 -15.86 4.52
C HIS A 253 -19.73 -14.77 5.26
N GLY A 254 -19.45 -14.58 6.55
CA GLY A 254 -20.08 -13.50 7.31
C GLY A 254 -21.31 -13.95 8.09
N LYS A 255 -21.28 -15.11 8.76
CA LYS A 255 -22.38 -15.52 9.66
C LYS A 255 -22.58 -14.45 10.74
N GLY A 256 -23.80 -13.91 10.82
CA GLY A 256 -24.13 -12.77 11.70
C GLY A 256 -24.13 -11.41 10.97
N MET A 257 -23.69 -11.37 9.71
CA MET A 257 -23.89 -10.27 8.78
C MET A 257 -24.98 -10.65 7.76
N GLY A 258 -25.67 -9.65 7.19
CA GLY A 258 -26.59 -9.86 6.08
C GLY A 258 -25.87 -10.00 4.74
N ALA A 259 -26.59 -10.37 3.69
CA ALA A 259 -26.09 -10.33 2.31
C ALA A 259 -26.21 -8.90 1.76
N SER A 260 -25.17 -8.08 1.95
CA SER A 260 -25.11 -6.69 1.50
C SER A 260 -23.65 -6.25 1.31
N THR A 261 -23.44 -5.15 0.59
CA THR A 261 -22.12 -4.56 0.31
C THR A 261 -21.26 -4.44 1.55
N VAL A 262 -20.10 -5.08 1.52
CA VAL A 262 -19.04 -4.91 2.52
C VAL A 262 -18.01 -3.93 1.94
N ASN A 263 -17.95 -2.73 2.50
CA ASN A 263 -17.12 -1.62 2.02
C ASN A 263 -15.65 -1.76 2.45
N ALA A 264 -15.43 -2.26 3.66
CA ALA A 264 -14.10 -2.43 4.23
C ALA A 264 -14.05 -3.73 5.04
N VAL A 265 -12.91 -4.42 5.00
CA VAL A 265 -12.60 -5.54 5.88
C VAL A 265 -11.10 -5.52 6.18
N ILE A 266 -10.73 -5.69 7.45
CA ILE A 266 -9.34 -5.73 7.90
C ILE A 266 -9.16 -6.68 9.09
N TYR A 267 -7.93 -7.14 9.31
CA TYR A 267 -7.51 -7.80 10.53
C TYR A 267 -6.74 -6.83 11.42
N ALA A 268 -6.86 -7.00 12.74
CA ALA A 268 -6.15 -6.24 13.74
C ALA A 268 -5.29 -7.16 14.62
N GLY A 269 -3.99 -6.83 14.71
CA GLY A 269 -3.06 -7.48 15.63
C GLY A 269 -2.72 -8.94 15.33
N PRO A 270 -1.95 -9.57 16.23
CA PRO A 270 -1.56 -10.98 16.10
C PRO A 270 -2.72 -11.95 16.34
N GLU A 271 -3.74 -11.55 17.09
CA GLU A 271 -4.91 -12.37 17.41
C GLU A 271 -5.89 -12.52 16.23
N ASN A 272 -5.70 -11.76 15.15
CA ASN A 272 -6.58 -11.72 13.98
C ASN A 272 -8.04 -11.43 14.33
N VAL A 273 -8.26 -10.44 15.19
CA VAL A 273 -9.59 -9.87 15.34
C VAL A 273 -9.93 -9.19 14.02
N ALA A 274 -11.05 -9.55 13.40
CA ALA A 274 -11.46 -9.01 12.12
C ALA A 274 -12.53 -7.93 12.31
N TYR A 275 -12.45 -6.87 11.52
CA TYR A 275 -13.44 -5.80 11.47
C TYR A 275 -13.95 -5.65 10.05
N ALA A 276 -15.25 -5.41 9.90
CA ALA A 276 -15.89 -5.18 8.61
C ALA A 276 -16.91 -4.06 8.70
N VAL A 277 -17.05 -3.29 7.61
CA VAL A 277 -18.09 -2.28 7.47
C VAL A 277 -19.05 -2.71 6.39
N GLN A 278 -20.32 -2.87 6.75
CA GLN A 278 -21.41 -3.16 5.81
C GLN A 278 -22.47 -2.06 5.93
N TYR A 279 -22.66 -1.27 4.87
CA TYR A 279 -23.62 -0.15 4.84
C TYR A 279 -23.48 0.81 6.05
N GLY A 280 -22.23 1.10 6.45
CA GLY A 280 -21.92 1.95 7.60
C GLY A 280 -22.01 1.28 8.98
N GLN A 281 -22.56 0.06 9.08
CA GLN A 281 -22.54 -0.73 10.32
C GLN A 281 -21.17 -1.40 10.48
N LEU A 282 -20.53 -1.16 11.63
CA LEU A 282 -19.29 -1.83 12.02
C LEU A 282 -19.59 -3.20 12.64
N TYR A 283 -18.90 -4.23 12.17
CA TYR A 283 -18.94 -5.59 12.73
C TYR A 283 -17.56 -5.98 13.26
N GLU A 284 -17.55 -6.82 14.28
CA GLU A 284 -16.35 -7.45 14.84
C GLU A 284 -16.50 -8.98 14.81
N SER A 285 -15.41 -9.65 14.46
CA SER A 285 -15.23 -11.09 14.65
C SER A 285 -13.99 -11.34 15.51
N ARG A 286 -14.17 -12.11 16.59
CA ARG A 286 -13.08 -12.55 17.49
C ARG A 286 -12.66 -14.00 17.26
N ASP A 287 -13.22 -14.62 16.23
CA ASP A 287 -13.00 -16.01 15.84
C ASP A 287 -12.51 -16.10 14.39
N ARG A 288 -11.64 -15.15 13.98
CA ARG A 288 -10.93 -15.13 12.69
C ARG A 288 -11.86 -15.05 11.48
N GLY A 289 -12.92 -14.26 11.59
CA GLY A 289 -13.90 -14.02 10.53
C GLY A 289 -15.09 -14.99 10.51
N ASN A 290 -15.11 -16.03 11.34
CA ASN A 290 -16.14 -17.09 11.28
C ASN A 290 -17.53 -16.59 11.71
N THR A 291 -17.61 -15.81 12.78
CA THR A 291 -18.86 -15.19 13.24
C THR A 291 -18.66 -13.71 13.53
N TRP A 292 -19.70 -12.94 13.22
CA TRP A 292 -19.67 -11.49 13.28
C TRP A 292 -20.76 -10.97 14.20
N ARG A 293 -20.39 -9.99 15.01
CA ARG A 293 -21.30 -9.26 15.88
C ARG A 293 -21.31 -7.80 15.48
N ALA A 294 -22.51 -7.27 15.24
CA ALA A 294 -22.67 -5.83 15.05
C ALA A 294 -22.23 -5.09 16.32
N LEU A 295 -21.39 -4.09 16.14
CA LEU A 295 -20.95 -3.22 17.23
C LEU A 295 -21.85 -1.98 17.27
N PRO A 296 -22.28 -1.52 18.45
CA PRO A 296 -22.99 -0.25 18.53
C PRO A 296 -22.09 0.86 17.99
N THR A 297 -22.60 1.65 17.05
CA THR A 297 -21.96 2.87 16.58
C THR A 297 -22.75 4.05 17.11
N SER A 298 -22.07 4.99 17.77
CA SER A 298 -22.65 6.31 18.08
C SER A 298 -22.79 7.19 16.83
N ILE A 299 -22.24 6.72 15.71
CA ILE A 299 -22.22 7.38 14.41
C ILE A 299 -23.41 6.87 13.60
N PRO A 300 -24.18 7.75 12.95
CA PRO A 300 -25.19 7.35 11.99
C PRO A 300 -24.56 6.38 10.97
N ALA A 301 -25.18 5.21 10.77
CA ALA A 301 -24.78 4.31 9.70
C ALA A 301 -24.83 5.11 8.40
N LEU A 302 -23.68 5.23 7.71
CA LEU A 302 -23.48 5.61 6.29
C LEU A 302 -22.10 6.25 6.03
N HIS A 303 -21.30 6.54 7.06
CA HIS A 303 -20.14 7.43 6.87
C HIS A 303 -18.77 6.76 6.83
N ILE A 304 -18.59 5.56 7.41
CA ILE A 304 -17.26 4.91 7.41
C ILE A 304 -16.96 4.31 6.03
N ARG A 305 -15.93 4.85 5.36
CA ARG A 305 -15.48 4.42 4.02
C ARG A 305 -14.34 3.44 4.07
N GLN A 306 -13.43 3.64 5.01
CA GLN A 306 -12.22 2.86 5.14
C GLN A 306 -11.94 2.58 6.61
N LEU A 307 -11.36 1.42 6.87
CA LEU A 307 -10.79 1.09 8.16
C LEU A 307 -9.27 1.12 8.06
N TRP A 308 -8.62 1.57 9.13
CA TRP A 308 -7.18 1.49 9.29
C TRP A 308 -6.87 0.97 10.69
N VAL A 309 -5.79 0.21 10.84
CA VAL A 309 -5.32 -0.27 12.15
C VAL A 309 -3.89 0.17 12.34
N SER A 310 -3.55 0.58 13.55
CA SER A 310 -2.15 0.86 13.88
C SER A 310 -1.35 -0.43 14.04
N ASP A 311 -0.26 -0.54 13.29
CA ASP A 311 0.64 -1.71 13.31
C ASP A 311 1.56 -1.67 14.54
N ASN A 312 1.01 -1.90 15.73
CA ASN A 312 1.74 -1.96 16.99
C ASN A 312 1.24 -3.11 17.89
N SER A 313 1.88 -3.30 19.05
CA SER A 313 1.52 -4.37 20.01
C SER A 313 0.12 -4.21 20.64
N SER A 314 -0.51 -3.05 20.50
CA SER A 314 -1.83 -2.71 21.02
C SER A 314 -2.63 -1.99 19.92
N PRO A 315 -2.99 -2.71 18.85
CA PRO A 315 -3.51 -2.12 17.63
C PRO A 315 -4.80 -1.36 17.92
N ARG A 316 -4.85 -0.11 17.47
CA ARG A 316 -6.02 0.76 17.53
C ARG A 316 -6.74 0.73 16.19
N LEU A 317 -8.08 0.71 16.22
CA LEU A 317 -8.91 0.73 15.03
C LEU A 317 -9.38 2.14 14.73
N TYR A 318 -9.19 2.58 13.49
CA TYR A 318 -9.63 3.88 13.00
C TYR A 318 -10.66 3.69 11.89
N GLY A 319 -11.79 4.37 12.02
CA GLY A 319 -12.77 4.53 10.96
C GLY A 319 -12.56 5.86 10.25
N ILE A 320 -12.24 5.82 8.96
CA ILE A 320 -12.15 7.01 8.12
C ILE A 320 -13.52 7.26 7.51
N THR A 321 -14.05 8.45 7.75
CA THR A 321 -15.40 8.81 7.34
C THR A 321 -15.43 9.83 6.20
N SER A 322 -16.56 9.89 5.48
CA SER A 322 -16.74 10.86 4.38
C SER A 322 -16.84 12.32 4.82
N ASP A 323 -17.19 12.59 6.08
CA ASP A 323 -17.58 13.92 6.56
C ASP A 323 -17.18 14.22 8.01
N LEU A 324 -16.90 13.20 8.83
CA LEU A 324 -16.53 13.35 10.25
C LEU A 324 -15.03 13.18 10.50
N GLY A 325 -14.21 12.96 9.46
CA GLY A 325 -12.78 12.73 9.59
C GLY A 325 -12.42 11.33 10.10
N ILE A 326 -11.40 11.24 10.97
CA ILE A 326 -10.89 10.00 11.55
C ILE A 326 -11.53 9.76 12.92
N LEU A 327 -12.10 8.58 13.11
CA LEU A 327 -12.70 8.17 14.37
C LEU A 327 -11.89 7.02 14.98
N LEU A 328 -11.43 7.21 16.21
CA LEU A 328 -10.72 6.18 16.97
C LEU A 328 -11.70 5.28 17.72
N ARG A 329 -11.41 3.98 17.73
CA ARG A 329 -12.00 3.02 18.64
C ARG A 329 -10.88 2.38 19.49
N ASP A 330 -11.00 2.56 20.80
CA ASP A 330 -10.19 1.91 21.82
C ASP A 330 -10.61 0.44 22.06
#